data_AF-A0A7S2SNK5-F1
#
_entry.id   AF-A0A7S2SNK5-F1
#
_cell.length_a   1.000
_cell.length_b   1.000
_cell.length_c   1.000
_cell.angle_alpha   90.00
_cell.angle_beta   90.00
_cell.angle_gamma   90.00
#
_symmetry.space_group_name_H-M   'P 1'
#
loop_
_entity.id
_entity.type
_entity.pdbx_description
1 polymer ?
#
loop_
_entity_poly.entity_id
_entity_poly.type
_entity_poly.pdbx_seq_one_letter_code
_entity_poly.pdbx_strand_id
1 'polypeptide(L)'
;EQAVNHLWDAGWHTEAAHLAIALNYYGVLKTTDDIMCTDKNTVRFARFLQVYSTQFQRTDPHATFEYLMQLQLGDQAFRSADQSSDRENLFFDAVGRLMVETNCFEYLAGSVGPDGLSNRHAVASSSNAVLYRYLPETKVKLLLQRAAEYALSLGQHPKAYDLFRLAGHWEMAVKILAQAMGMHLTEYEQPSENRKKWFEVAAEFYRVYLANDAPNQTVRSALATAARRRASVIADCITPTDALTLMLTLYDFFDLMHQQRWATALERLAELRLLPEHEADLHTCLQRVQEYTTPPVDGQTAALRVDHMRHILFGAMACRLNCHVSMRQRSPDPRAMNENSRKARLMVDYAAQLPQTLHQGDVLVELSRNLVKFC
;
A
#
# COMPACT_ATOMS: atom_id res chain seq x y z
N GLU A 1 30.99 22.48 -24.80
CA GLU A 1 29.62 22.83 -24.37
C GLU A 1 28.81 23.54 -25.45
N GLN A 2 29.28 24.67 -25.99
CA GLN A 2 28.53 25.44 -27.00
C GLN A 2 28.15 24.63 -28.25
N ALA A 3 29.05 23.76 -28.74
CA ALA A 3 28.75 22.87 -29.86
C ALA A 3 27.58 21.92 -29.57
N VAL A 4 27.54 21.36 -28.36
CA VAL A 4 26.47 20.46 -27.90
C VAL A 4 25.14 21.22 -27.77
N ASN A 5 25.17 22.41 -27.17
CA ASN A 5 23.99 23.28 -27.05
C ASN A 5 23.47 23.74 -28.43
N HIS A 6 24.35 24.08 -29.36
CA HIS A 6 23.97 24.46 -30.72
C HIS A 6 23.29 23.31 -31.47
N LEU A 7 23.83 22.09 -31.40
CA LEU A 7 23.19 20.91 -32.01
C LEU A 7 21.80 20.66 -31.41
N TRP A 8 21.67 20.83 -30.09
CA TRP A 8 20.40 20.69 -29.40
C TRP A 8 19.36 21.71 -29.87
N ASP A 9 19.75 22.99 -29.94
CA ASP A 9 18.87 24.09 -30.37
C ASP A 9 18.48 23.96 -31.86
N ALA A 10 19.35 23.36 -32.68
CA ALA A 10 19.09 23.06 -34.08
C ALA A 10 18.14 21.85 -34.29
N GLY A 11 17.71 21.17 -33.23
CA GLY A 11 16.79 20.02 -33.28
C GLY A 11 17.46 18.65 -33.48
N TRP A 12 18.79 18.59 -33.50
CA TRP A 12 19.57 17.35 -33.67
C TRP A 12 19.75 16.65 -32.31
N HIS A 13 18.63 16.28 -31.68
CA HIS A 13 18.62 15.78 -30.29
C HIS A 13 19.41 14.48 -30.11
N THR A 14 19.38 13.59 -31.11
CA THR A 14 20.10 12.31 -31.09
C THR A 14 21.60 12.52 -31.10
N GLU A 15 22.11 13.30 -32.05
CA GLU A 15 23.52 13.62 -32.21
C GLU A 15 24.04 14.40 -31.01
N ALA A 16 23.25 15.38 -30.54
CA ALA A 16 23.58 16.16 -29.36
C ALA A 16 23.69 15.28 -28.10
N ALA A 17 22.77 14.33 -27.89
CA ALA A 17 22.80 13.41 -26.75
C ALA A 17 24.04 12.50 -26.79
N HIS A 18 24.32 11.86 -27.93
CA HIS A 18 25.48 10.96 -28.05
C HIS A 18 26.82 11.71 -27.95
N LEU A 19 26.92 12.89 -28.55
CA LEU A 19 28.11 13.74 -28.41
C LEU A 19 28.31 14.16 -26.96
N ALA A 20 27.22 14.55 -26.26
CA ALA A 20 27.29 14.89 -24.85
C ALA A 20 27.76 13.70 -23.99
N ILE A 21 27.26 12.48 -24.27
CA ILE A 21 27.70 11.26 -23.56
C ILE A 21 29.19 11.03 -23.77
N ALA A 22 29.66 11.07 -25.01
CA ALA A 22 31.08 10.87 -25.33
C ALA A 22 31.97 11.90 -24.62
N LEU A 23 31.60 13.19 -24.69
CA LEU A 23 32.37 14.26 -24.03
C LEU A 23 32.34 14.16 -22.50
N ASN A 24 31.21 13.75 -21.93
CA ASN A 24 31.04 13.52 -20.50
C ASN A 24 31.86 12.31 -20.00
N TYR A 25 31.97 11.26 -20.82
CA TYR A 25 32.80 10.09 -20.53
C TYR A 25 34.28 10.45 -20.44
N TYR A 26 34.77 11.35 -21.30
CA TYR A 26 36.15 11.84 -21.25
C TYR A 26 36.38 13.01 -20.28
N GLY A 27 35.35 13.45 -19.54
CA GLY A 27 35.47 14.57 -18.60
C GLY A 27 35.63 15.95 -19.23
N VAL A 28 35.37 16.07 -20.53
CA VAL A 28 35.56 17.32 -21.28
C VAL A 28 34.33 18.22 -21.20
N LEU A 29 33.19 17.68 -20.73
CA LEU A 29 31.92 18.39 -20.71
C LEU A 29 31.62 18.98 -19.32
N LYS A 30 31.55 20.30 -19.23
CA LYS A 30 31.00 20.98 -18.06
C LYS A 30 29.47 20.84 -18.03
N THR A 31 28.97 20.12 -17.04
CA THR A 31 27.52 19.87 -16.89
C THR A 31 26.94 20.66 -15.73
N THR A 32 25.65 20.98 -15.82
CA THR A 32 24.88 21.60 -14.73
C THR A 32 23.58 20.83 -14.53
N ASP A 33 23.22 20.67 -13.26
CA ASP A 33 21.95 20.06 -12.84
C ASP A 33 20.90 21.13 -12.50
N ASP A 34 21.31 22.41 -12.46
CA ASP A 34 20.40 23.54 -12.21
C ASP A 34 19.56 23.85 -13.46
N ILE A 35 18.26 23.69 -13.30
CA ILE A 35 17.24 23.96 -14.32
C ILE A 35 17.23 25.45 -14.70
N MET A 36 17.56 26.34 -13.76
CA MET A 36 17.56 27.80 -13.92
C MET A 36 18.89 28.34 -14.47
N CYS A 37 19.91 27.50 -14.61
CA CYS A 37 21.20 27.93 -15.12
C CYS A 37 21.06 28.37 -16.58
N THR A 38 21.24 29.66 -16.86
CA THR A 38 21.20 30.24 -18.22
C THR A 38 22.57 30.28 -18.90
N ASP A 39 23.61 29.72 -18.25
CA ASP A 39 24.96 29.74 -18.77
C ASP A 39 25.11 28.82 -19.99
N LYS A 40 25.33 29.43 -21.17
CA LYS A 40 25.58 28.73 -22.44
C LYS A 40 26.88 27.90 -22.43
N ASN A 41 27.75 28.13 -21.44
CA ASN A 41 28.99 27.38 -21.22
C ASN A 41 28.79 26.17 -20.29
N THR A 42 27.55 25.77 -20.02
CA THR A 42 27.25 24.52 -19.32
C THR A 42 26.20 23.73 -20.11
N VAL A 43 26.23 22.40 -19.98
CA VAL A 43 25.24 21.51 -20.60
C VAL A 43 24.35 20.89 -19.55
N ARG A 44 23.03 20.95 -19.76
CA ARG A 44 22.02 20.29 -18.92
C ARG A 44 21.93 18.81 -19.26
N PHE A 45 22.98 18.07 -18.91
CA PHE A 45 23.18 16.68 -19.33
C PHE A 45 22.01 15.77 -18.94
N ALA A 46 21.49 15.91 -17.72
CA ALA A 46 20.34 15.12 -17.27
C ALA A 46 19.08 15.34 -18.11
N ARG A 47 18.83 16.59 -18.52
CA ARG A 47 17.70 16.94 -19.39
C ARG A 47 17.86 16.36 -20.79
N PHE A 48 19.09 16.35 -21.33
CA PHE A 48 19.36 15.81 -22.66
C PHE A 48 19.03 14.32 -22.70
N LEU A 49 19.51 13.57 -21.70
CA LEU A 49 19.24 12.15 -21.58
C LEU A 49 17.76 11.85 -21.39
N GLN A 50 17.06 12.59 -20.52
CA GLN A 50 15.63 12.40 -20.29
C GLN A 50 14.79 12.68 -21.55
N VAL A 51 15.03 13.81 -22.22
CA VAL A 51 14.27 14.17 -23.44
C VAL A 51 14.58 13.20 -24.58
N TYR A 52 15.81 12.76 -24.72
CA TYR A 52 16.16 11.74 -25.71
C TYR A 52 15.49 10.39 -25.39
N SER A 53 15.59 9.92 -24.13
CA SER A 53 15.10 8.60 -23.76
C SER A 53 13.58 8.47 -23.72
N THR A 54 12.86 9.55 -23.42
CA THR A 54 11.39 9.59 -23.48
C THR A 54 10.80 9.18 -24.84
N GLN A 55 11.57 9.29 -25.93
CA GLN A 55 11.14 8.89 -27.27
C GLN A 55 10.97 7.37 -27.42
N PHE A 56 11.73 6.57 -26.64
CA PHE A 56 11.72 5.10 -26.74
C PHE A 56 11.51 4.40 -25.39
N GLN A 57 11.30 5.13 -24.28
CA GLN A 57 11.15 4.52 -22.96
C GLN A 57 10.02 3.49 -22.83
N ARG A 58 8.95 3.65 -23.62
CA ARG A 58 7.83 2.70 -23.64
C ARG A 58 8.11 1.45 -24.46
N THR A 59 8.92 1.58 -25.52
CA THR A 59 9.26 0.46 -26.41
C THR A 59 10.46 -0.31 -25.92
N ASP A 60 11.46 0.38 -25.36
CA ASP A 60 12.68 -0.19 -24.83
C ASP A 60 13.09 0.50 -23.50
N PRO A 61 12.53 0.04 -22.37
CA PRO A 61 12.91 0.53 -21.05
C PRO A 61 14.33 0.10 -20.65
N HIS A 62 14.87 -0.99 -21.25
CA HIS A 62 16.24 -1.43 -21.00
C HIS A 62 17.24 -0.41 -21.52
N ALA A 63 17.15 -0.08 -22.80
CA ALA A 63 18.01 0.93 -23.42
C ALA A 63 17.88 2.25 -22.68
N THR A 64 16.65 2.65 -22.32
CA THR A 64 16.43 3.89 -21.56
C THR A 64 17.17 3.89 -20.24
N PHE A 65 17.13 2.79 -19.50
CA PHE A 65 17.90 2.64 -18.28
C PHE A 65 19.42 2.75 -18.53
N GLU A 66 19.96 2.14 -19.58
CA GLU A 66 21.38 2.25 -19.94
C GLU A 66 21.81 3.69 -20.25
N TYR A 67 20.94 4.48 -20.88
CA TYR A 67 21.18 5.92 -21.06
C TYR A 67 21.13 6.67 -19.73
N LEU A 68 20.17 6.36 -18.85
CA LEU A 68 20.09 6.99 -17.52
C LEU A 68 21.28 6.62 -16.62
N MET A 69 21.89 5.45 -16.80
CA MET A 69 23.12 5.06 -16.10
C MET A 69 24.30 6.01 -16.39
N GLN A 70 24.29 6.72 -17.52
CA GLN A 70 25.31 7.72 -17.82
C GLN A 70 25.31 8.90 -16.84
N LEU A 71 24.20 9.13 -16.12
CA LEU A 71 24.13 10.12 -15.03
C LEU A 71 25.07 9.78 -13.87
N GLN A 72 25.28 8.49 -13.62
CA GLN A 72 26.19 8.01 -12.58
C GLN A 72 27.65 8.05 -13.04
N LEU A 73 27.90 7.74 -14.32
CA LEU A 73 29.23 7.48 -14.88
C LEU A 73 30.05 8.73 -15.27
N GLY A 74 29.50 9.94 -15.21
CA GLY A 74 30.24 11.16 -15.59
C GLY A 74 31.51 11.41 -14.75
N ASP A 75 32.47 12.14 -15.29
CA ASP A 75 33.79 12.29 -14.65
C ASP A 75 33.75 12.95 -13.26
N GLN A 76 34.64 12.49 -12.36
CA GLN A 76 34.87 13.02 -11.01
C GLN A 76 35.77 14.26 -11.01
N ALA A 77 36.47 14.54 -12.11
CA ALA A 77 37.47 15.62 -12.21
C ALA A 77 36.93 17.04 -11.95
N PHE A 78 35.66 17.31 -12.27
CA PHE A 78 35.01 18.61 -12.05
C PHE A 78 33.97 18.59 -10.92
N ARG A 79 33.91 17.52 -10.13
CA ARG A 79 32.86 17.35 -9.10
C ARG A 79 33.29 17.97 -7.78
N SER A 80 32.46 18.85 -7.23
CA SER A 80 32.45 19.10 -5.79
C SER A 80 31.68 17.98 -5.07
N ALA A 81 31.98 17.75 -3.79
CA ALA A 81 31.31 16.71 -3.00
C ALA A 81 29.77 16.88 -2.99
N ASP A 82 29.28 18.12 -2.92
CA ASP A 82 27.83 18.41 -2.87
C ASP A 82 27.10 18.01 -4.16
N GLN A 83 27.70 18.27 -5.34
CA GLN A 83 27.12 17.94 -6.65
C GLN A 83 27.00 16.42 -6.89
N SER A 84 27.76 15.60 -6.17
CA SER A 84 27.68 14.14 -6.30
C SER A 84 26.36 13.57 -5.75
N SER A 85 25.84 14.18 -4.68
CA SER A 85 24.60 13.73 -4.03
C SER A 85 23.35 14.12 -4.82
N ASP A 86 23.34 15.31 -5.42
CA ASP A 86 22.23 15.81 -6.24
C ASP A 86 22.03 14.99 -7.50
N ARG A 87 23.11 14.60 -8.18
CA ARG A 87 23.04 13.73 -9.36
C ARG A 87 22.58 12.33 -9.03
N GLU A 88 22.99 11.81 -7.87
CA GLU A 88 22.51 10.52 -7.42
C GLU A 88 20.98 10.57 -7.18
N ASN A 89 20.49 11.63 -6.55
CA ASN A 89 19.05 11.85 -6.40
C ASN A 89 18.34 11.96 -7.76
N LEU A 90 18.88 12.74 -8.71
CA LEU A 90 18.33 12.85 -10.07
C LEU A 90 18.27 11.50 -10.80
N PHE A 91 19.29 10.66 -10.63
CA PHE A 91 19.29 9.31 -11.17
C PHE A 91 18.19 8.46 -10.55
N PHE A 92 18.08 8.43 -9.22
CA PHE A 92 17.02 7.70 -8.53
C PHE A 92 15.62 8.17 -8.97
N ASP A 93 15.41 9.48 -9.10
CA ASP A 93 14.13 10.05 -9.52
C ASP A 93 13.81 9.76 -10.99
N ALA A 94 14.83 9.76 -11.87
CA ALA A 94 14.64 9.45 -13.29
C ALA A 94 14.31 7.98 -13.51
N VAL A 95 15.02 7.06 -12.84
CA VAL A 95 14.74 5.62 -12.97
C VAL A 95 13.45 5.25 -12.24
N GLY A 96 13.14 5.87 -11.10
CA GLY A 96 11.86 5.69 -10.42
C GLY A 96 10.67 6.10 -11.29
N ARG A 97 10.78 7.24 -11.99
CA ARG A 97 9.80 7.67 -13.00
C ARG A 97 9.67 6.67 -14.13
N LEU A 98 10.79 6.22 -14.71
CA LEU A 98 10.80 5.20 -15.77
C LEU A 98 9.99 3.97 -15.36
N MET A 99 10.28 3.41 -14.17
CA MET A 99 9.60 2.21 -13.67
C MET A 99 8.10 2.39 -13.52
N VAL A 100 7.68 3.52 -12.93
CA VAL A 100 6.27 3.79 -12.64
C VAL A 100 5.50 4.12 -13.92
N GLU A 101 6.08 4.90 -14.83
CA GLU A 101 5.43 5.31 -16.09
C GLU A 101 5.29 4.15 -17.09
N THR A 102 6.30 3.29 -17.18
CA THR A 102 6.33 2.20 -18.16
C THR A 102 5.87 0.86 -17.61
N ASN A 103 5.65 0.76 -16.29
CA ASN A 103 5.25 -0.47 -15.60
C ASN A 103 6.24 -1.64 -15.81
N CYS A 104 7.53 -1.34 -16.03
CA CYS A 104 8.56 -2.32 -16.35
C CYS A 104 9.41 -2.76 -15.13
N PHE A 105 8.95 -2.48 -13.90
CA PHE A 105 9.73 -2.80 -12.70
C PHE A 105 9.98 -4.30 -12.52
N GLU A 106 9.08 -5.18 -12.98
CA GLU A 106 9.34 -6.63 -12.96
C GLU A 106 10.44 -7.04 -13.94
N TYR A 107 10.51 -6.37 -15.08
CA TYR A 107 11.56 -6.59 -16.07
C TYR A 107 12.91 -6.05 -15.59
N LEU A 108 12.91 -4.83 -15.01
CA LEU A 108 14.14 -4.18 -14.54
C LEU A 108 14.67 -4.76 -13.22
N ALA A 109 13.80 -5.06 -12.25
CA ALA A 109 14.19 -5.51 -10.91
C ALA A 109 13.93 -7.00 -10.65
N GLY A 110 13.27 -7.71 -11.56
CA GLY A 110 12.87 -9.10 -11.38
C GLY A 110 11.52 -9.24 -10.68
N SER A 111 11.19 -10.46 -10.26
CA SER A 111 9.96 -10.78 -9.54
C SER A 111 10.26 -11.32 -8.14
N VAL A 112 9.31 -11.26 -7.22
CA VAL A 112 9.43 -11.92 -5.91
C VAL A 112 8.73 -13.27 -5.95
N GLY A 113 9.46 -14.32 -5.56
CA GLY A 113 8.93 -15.67 -5.51
C GLY A 113 7.97 -15.90 -4.34
N PRO A 114 7.31 -17.07 -4.32
CA PRO A 114 6.48 -17.49 -3.18
C PRO A 114 7.33 -17.72 -1.90
N ASP A 115 8.63 -17.94 -2.05
CA ASP A 115 9.64 -17.96 -0.99
C ASP A 115 10.03 -16.56 -0.49
N GLY A 116 9.40 -15.49 -1.00
CA GLY A 116 9.58 -14.12 -0.49
C GLY A 116 11.00 -13.59 -0.69
N LEU A 117 11.84 -14.37 -1.38
CA LEU A 117 13.11 -13.92 -1.89
C LEU A 117 12.83 -13.35 -3.27
N SER A 118 13.52 -12.25 -3.58
CA SER A 118 13.53 -11.78 -4.95
C SER A 118 14.14 -12.89 -5.80
N ASN A 119 13.43 -13.32 -6.86
CA ASN A 119 13.85 -14.34 -7.84
C ASN A 119 14.97 -13.77 -8.73
N ARG A 120 16.04 -13.32 -8.09
CA ARG A 120 17.27 -12.76 -8.66
C ARG A 120 18.11 -13.84 -9.35
N HIS A 121 17.97 -15.10 -8.94
CA HIS A 121 18.78 -16.23 -9.40
C HIS A 121 18.07 -17.18 -10.36
N ALA A 122 16.75 -17.37 -10.22
CA ALA A 122 15.97 -18.18 -11.18
C ALA A 122 15.93 -17.54 -12.59
N VAL A 123 16.23 -16.25 -12.63
CA VAL A 123 16.24 -15.38 -13.81
C VAL A 123 17.68 -15.08 -14.25
N ALA A 124 18.73 -15.58 -13.58
CA ALA A 124 20.10 -15.38 -14.07
C ALA A 124 20.38 -16.02 -15.46
N SER A 125 19.42 -16.79 -16.00
CA SER A 125 19.39 -17.30 -17.39
C SER A 125 18.37 -16.61 -18.32
N SER A 126 17.53 -15.70 -17.83
CA SER A 126 16.55 -14.95 -18.64
C SER A 126 16.72 -13.44 -18.45
N SER A 127 16.48 -12.67 -19.49
CA SER A 127 16.64 -11.22 -19.67
C SER A 127 16.09 -10.24 -18.60
N ASN A 128 15.62 -10.70 -17.43
CA ASN A 128 15.02 -9.83 -16.41
C ASN A 128 16.02 -9.56 -15.25
N ALA A 129 15.73 -8.57 -14.40
CA ALA A 129 16.58 -8.11 -13.29
C ALA A 129 17.85 -7.32 -13.70
N VAL A 130 17.73 -6.55 -14.79
CA VAL A 130 18.75 -5.68 -15.40
C VAL A 130 19.49 -4.80 -14.38
N LEU A 131 18.79 -4.25 -13.39
CA LEU A 131 19.38 -3.34 -12.40
C LEU A 131 20.57 -3.97 -11.66
N TYR A 132 20.48 -5.26 -11.34
CA TYR A 132 21.51 -5.97 -10.57
C TYR A 132 22.79 -6.23 -11.37
N ARG A 133 22.75 -6.07 -12.70
CA ARG A 133 23.95 -6.10 -13.55
C ARG A 133 24.81 -4.85 -13.36
N TYR A 134 24.18 -3.72 -13.03
CA TYR A 134 24.81 -2.40 -13.03
C TYR A 134 24.95 -1.80 -11.62
N LEU A 135 24.10 -2.20 -10.67
CA LEU A 135 24.02 -1.62 -9.33
C LEU A 135 24.13 -2.70 -8.24
N PRO A 136 24.75 -2.39 -7.10
CA PRO A 136 24.73 -3.28 -5.94
C PRO A 136 23.32 -3.38 -5.34
N GLU A 137 23.01 -4.51 -4.69
CA GLU A 137 21.69 -4.80 -4.12
C GLU A 137 21.17 -3.70 -3.20
N THR A 138 22.04 -3.08 -2.40
CA THR A 138 21.67 -1.99 -1.49
C THR A 138 21.12 -0.77 -2.25
N LYS A 139 21.73 -0.40 -3.38
CA LYS A 139 21.24 0.68 -4.23
C LYS A 139 19.95 0.32 -4.96
N VAL A 140 19.81 -0.92 -5.40
CA VAL A 140 18.56 -1.39 -6.04
C VAL A 140 17.38 -1.31 -5.08
N LYS A 141 17.55 -1.74 -3.83
CA LYS A 141 16.50 -1.63 -2.80
C LYS A 141 16.11 -0.18 -2.54
N LEU A 142 17.09 0.71 -2.40
CA LEU A 142 16.83 2.14 -2.23
C LEU A 142 16.10 2.75 -3.43
N LEU A 143 16.45 2.33 -4.64
CA LEU A 143 15.78 2.76 -5.87
C LEU A 143 14.33 2.34 -5.89
N LEU A 144 14.06 1.06 -5.62
CA LEU A 144 12.71 0.53 -5.55
C LEU A 144 11.87 1.21 -4.47
N GLN A 145 12.47 1.52 -3.32
CA GLN A 145 11.82 2.29 -2.27
C GLN A 145 11.40 3.69 -2.76
N ARG A 146 12.32 4.44 -3.37
CA ARG A 146 12.02 5.78 -3.92
C ARG A 146 10.97 5.73 -5.04
N ALA A 147 11.05 4.72 -5.90
CA ALA A 147 10.04 4.51 -6.94
C ALA A 147 8.66 4.22 -6.34
N ALA A 148 8.60 3.45 -5.25
CA ALA A 148 7.35 3.16 -4.54
C ALA A 148 6.76 4.41 -3.88
N GLU A 149 7.60 5.23 -3.25
CA GLU A 149 7.21 6.53 -2.68
C GLU A 149 6.68 7.49 -3.77
N TYR A 150 7.32 7.50 -4.94
CA TYR A 150 6.85 8.24 -6.10
C TYR A 150 5.49 7.71 -6.61
N ALA A 151 5.30 6.39 -6.68
CA ALA A 151 4.01 5.81 -7.05
C ALA A 151 2.90 6.16 -6.04
N LEU A 152 3.22 6.24 -4.73
CA LEU A 152 2.29 6.68 -3.70
C LEU A 152 1.88 8.14 -3.86
N SER A 153 2.82 9.04 -4.19
CA SER A 153 2.51 10.46 -4.40
C SER A 153 1.59 10.70 -5.61
N LEU A 154 1.62 9.79 -6.59
CA LEU A 154 0.69 9.76 -7.72
C LEU A 154 -0.64 9.02 -7.43
N GLY A 155 -0.83 8.48 -6.22
CA GLY A 155 -2.00 7.68 -5.86
C GLY A 155 -2.05 6.28 -6.49
N GLN A 156 -0.96 5.80 -7.08
CA GLN A 156 -0.87 4.49 -7.75
C GLN A 156 -0.52 3.37 -6.75
N HIS A 157 -1.44 3.13 -5.81
CA HIS A 157 -1.30 2.12 -4.76
C HIS A 157 -0.91 0.71 -5.24
N PRO A 158 -1.45 0.16 -6.35
CA PRO A 158 -1.04 -1.17 -6.83
C PRO A 158 0.45 -1.25 -7.17
N LYS A 159 0.97 -0.25 -7.87
CA LYS A 159 2.40 -0.23 -8.26
C LYS A 159 3.30 -0.02 -7.05
N ALA A 160 2.89 0.87 -6.14
CA ALA A 160 3.63 1.07 -4.89
C ALA A 160 3.74 -0.22 -4.09
N TYR A 161 2.66 -1.00 -3.98
CA TYR A 161 2.66 -2.31 -3.33
C TYR A 161 3.70 -3.26 -3.95
N ASP A 162 3.70 -3.42 -5.27
CA ASP A 162 4.65 -4.31 -5.95
C ASP A 162 6.11 -3.85 -5.80
N LEU A 163 6.36 -2.54 -5.85
CA LEU A 163 7.70 -1.97 -5.68
C LEU A 163 8.22 -2.17 -4.24
N PHE A 164 7.39 -1.95 -3.21
CA PHE A 164 7.79 -2.22 -1.82
C PHE A 164 8.02 -3.72 -1.57
N ARG A 165 7.23 -4.59 -2.21
CA ARG A 165 7.41 -6.04 -2.18
C ARG A 165 8.77 -6.43 -2.77
N LEU A 166 9.11 -5.91 -3.95
CA LEU A 166 10.41 -6.12 -4.61
C LEU A 166 11.59 -5.58 -3.79
N ALA A 167 11.40 -4.43 -3.13
CA ALA A 167 12.42 -3.83 -2.27
C ALA A 167 12.65 -4.62 -0.97
N GLY A 168 11.73 -5.53 -0.60
CA GLY A 168 11.76 -6.27 0.67
C GLY A 168 11.25 -5.46 1.87
N HIS A 169 10.58 -4.33 1.63
CA HIS A 169 9.94 -3.50 2.65
C HIS A 169 8.52 -4.00 2.93
N TRP A 170 8.43 -5.22 3.48
CA TRP A 170 7.17 -5.93 3.72
C TRP A 170 6.19 -5.16 4.61
N GLU A 171 6.69 -4.40 5.59
CA GLU A 171 5.84 -3.59 6.47
C GLU A 171 5.02 -2.56 5.69
N MET A 172 5.65 -1.87 4.73
CA MET A 172 4.98 -0.87 3.90
C MET A 172 4.02 -1.52 2.89
N ALA A 173 4.40 -2.67 2.31
CA ALA A 173 3.51 -3.43 1.44
C ALA A 173 2.22 -3.84 2.15
N VAL A 174 2.33 -4.37 3.38
CA VAL A 174 1.17 -4.74 4.21
C VAL A 174 0.34 -3.49 4.59
N LYS A 175 1.00 -2.37 4.92
CA LYS A 175 0.30 -1.11 5.22
C LYS A 175 -0.55 -0.65 4.04
N ILE A 176 -0.01 -0.68 2.82
CA ILE A 176 -0.73 -0.30 1.59
C ILE A 176 -1.91 -1.24 1.35
N LEU A 177 -1.73 -2.55 1.49
CA LEU A 177 -2.84 -3.52 1.36
C LEU A 177 -3.97 -3.23 2.35
N ALA A 178 -3.63 -3.08 3.64
CA ALA A 178 -4.63 -2.80 4.67
C ALA A 178 -5.35 -1.46 4.42
N GLN A 179 -4.63 -0.43 3.96
CA GLN A 179 -5.20 0.87 3.62
C GLN A 179 -6.12 0.79 2.40
N ALA A 180 -5.69 0.12 1.32
CA ALA A 180 -6.48 -0.06 0.11
C ALA A 180 -7.76 -0.86 0.39
N MET A 181 -7.67 -1.93 1.19
CA MET A 181 -8.85 -2.67 1.65
C MET A 181 -9.77 -1.81 2.50
N GLY A 182 -9.23 -1.03 3.44
CA GLY A 182 -10.03 -0.11 4.25
C GLY A 182 -10.85 0.84 3.38
N MET A 183 -10.23 1.45 2.36
CA MET A 183 -10.93 2.39 1.48
C MET A 183 -12.16 1.81 0.78
N HIS A 184 -12.15 0.51 0.49
CA HIS A 184 -13.24 -0.18 -0.21
C HIS A 184 -14.12 -1.03 0.71
N LEU A 185 -13.92 -0.95 2.04
CA LEU A 185 -14.71 -1.72 3.01
C LEU A 185 -16.15 -1.23 3.10
N THR A 186 -16.36 0.08 2.99
CA THR A 186 -17.68 0.74 3.12
C THR A 186 -18.52 0.70 1.85
N GLU A 187 -17.99 0.15 0.75
CA GLU A 187 -18.72 -0.10 -0.50
C GLU A 187 -19.68 -1.29 -0.33
N TYR A 188 -20.69 -1.10 0.52
CA TYR A 188 -21.59 -2.14 1.01
C TYR A 188 -22.76 -2.45 0.07
N GLU A 189 -23.21 -1.52 -0.77
CA GLU A 189 -24.42 -1.76 -1.58
C GLU A 189 -24.17 -2.75 -2.73
N GLN A 190 -22.98 -2.71 -3.33
CA GLN A 190 -22.52 -3.69 -4.32
C GLN A 190 -20.98 -3.83 -4.26
N PRO A 191 -20.43 -5.06 -4.27
CA PRO A 191 -18.99 -5.26 -4.24
C PRO A 191 -18.37 -4.79 -5.55
N SER A 192 -17.65 -3.68 -5.51
CA SER A 192 -16.93 -3.15 -6.67
C SER A 192 -15.87 -4.13 -7.17
N GLU A 193 -15.49 -4.02 -8.43
CA GLU A 193 -14.37 -4.79 -8.99
C GLU A 193 -13.06 -4.51 -8.24
N ASN A 194 -12.86 -3.27 -7.79
CA ASN A 194 -11.69 -2.88 -6.99
C ASN A 194 -11.67 -3.56 -5.62
N ARG A 195 -12.83 -3.64 -4.95
CA ARG A 195 -12.97 -4.35 -3.67
C ARG A 195 -12.54 -5.82 -3.82
N LYS A 196 -13.02 -6.50 -4.85
CA LYS A 196 -12.67 -7.91 -5.14
C LYS A 196 -11.19 -8.07 -5.45
N LYS A 197 -10.65 -7.22 -6.33
CA LYS A 197 -9.23 -7.26 -6.72
C LYS A 197 -8.31 -7.10 -5.51
N TRP A 198 -8.57 -6.13 -4.64
CA TRP A 198 -7.75 -5.91 -3.44
C TRP A 198 -7.89 -7.03 -2.42
N PHE A 199 -9.10 -7.58 -2.27
CA PHE A 199 -9.31 -8.76 -1.44
C PHE A 199 -8.51 -9.97 -1.94
N GLU A 200 -8.57 -10.27 -3.24
CA GLU A 200 -7.82 -11.38 -3.85
C GLU A 200 -6.31 -11.22 -3.65
N VAL A 201 -5.76 -10.03 -3.90
CA VAL A 201 -4.33 -9.76 -3.70
C VAL A 201 -3.94 -9.90 -2.23
N ALA A 202 -4.76 -9.38 -1.30
CA ALA A 202 -4.50 -9.47 0.14
C ALA A 202 -4.63 -10.90 0.69
N ALA A 203 -5.64 -11.64 0.24
CA ALA A 203 -5.86 -13.03 0.62
C ALA A 203 -4.73 -13.93 0.11
N GLU A 204 -4.28 -13.71 -1.13
CA GLU A 204 -3.12 -14.43 -1.68
C GLU A 204 -1.84 -14.08 -0.91
N PHE A 205 -1.61 -12.80 -0.59
CA PHE A 205 -0.49 -12.39 0.26
C PHE A 205 -0.53 -13.08 1.62
N TYR A 206 -1.69 -13.11 2.28
CA TYR A 206 -1.86 -13.76 3.56
C TYR A 206 -1.59 -15.26 3.47
N ARG A 207 -2.15 -15.95 2.46
CA ARG A 207 -1.99 -17.38 2.24
C ARG A 207 -0.53 -17.77 1.97
N VAL A 208 0.17 -17.00 1.15
CA VAL A 208 1.55 -17.30 0.72
C VAL A 208 2.56 -16.95 1.82
N TYR A 209 2.38 -15.83 2.52
CA TYR A 209 3.42 -15.27 3.39
C TYR A 209 3.10 -15.27 4.89
N LEU A 210 1.83 -15.31 5.29
CA LEU A 210 1.42 -15.15 6.69
C LEU A 210 0.75 -16.37 7.31
N ALA A 211 0.18 -17.27 6.51
CA ALA A 211 -0.48 -18.48 7.00
C ALA A 211 0.47 -19.32 7.89
N ASN A 212 -0.11 -20.07 8.84
CA ASN A 212 0.68 -20.89 9.77
C ASN A 212 1.50 -21.95 9.04
N ASP A 213 0.95 -22.50 7.95
CA ASP A 213 1.59 -23.50 7.07
C ASP A 213 2.38 -22.86 5.91
N ALA A 214 2.54 -21.52 5.92
CA ALA A 214 3.28 -20.85 4.87
C ALA A 214 4.73 -21.35 4.86
N PRO A 215 5.31 -21.64 3.68
CA PRO A 215 6.68 -22.16 3.56
C PRO A 215 7.75 -21.16 4.01
N ASN A 216 7.36 -19.97 4.46
CA ASN A 216 8.16 -18.78 4.33
C ASN A 216 8.38 -18.02 5.65
N GLN A 217 9.34 -18.51 6.43
CA GLN A 217 9.72 -17.91 7.71
C GLN A 217 10.44 -16.56 7.53
N THR A 218 10.94 -16.24 6.33
CA THR A 218 11.72 -15.03 6.04
C THR A 218 10.87 -13.76 6.10
N VAL A 219 9.70 -13.76 5.44
CA VAL A 219 8.79 -12.61 5.46
C VAL A 219 8.18 -12.43 6.85
N ARG A 220 7.79 -13.53 7.50
CA ARG A 220 7.28 -13.51 8.88
C ARG A 220 8.31 -12.98 9.87
N SER A 221 9.57 -13.40 9.77
CA SER A 221 10.65 -12.91 10.63
C SER A 221 11.01 -11.44 10.35
N ALA A 222 10.95 -10.99 9.09
CA ALA A 222 11.10 -9.59 8.72
C ALA A 222 9.99 -8.73 9.34
N LEU A 223 8.73 -9.14 9.19
CA LEU A 223 7.57 -8.45 9.79
C LEU A 223 7.61 -8.48 11.32
N ALA A 224 7.98 -9.61 11.94
CA ALA A 224 8.14 -9.71 13.39
C ALA A 224 9.29 -8.83 13.92
N THR A 225 10.36 -8.67 13.14
CA THR A 225 11.47 -7.78 13.48
C THR A 225 11.06 -6.31 13.35
N ALA A 226 10.32 -5.96 12.30
CA ALA A 226 9.75 -4.62 12.13
C ALA A 226 8.77 -4.28 13.27
N ALA A 227 7.87 -5.21 13.62
CA ALA A 227 6.94 -5.07 14.73
C ALA A 227 7.67 -4.86 16.08
N ARG A 228 8.74 -5.61 16.35
CA ARG A 228 9.56 -5.43 17.56
C ARG A 228 10.25 -4.06 17.61
N ARG A 229 10.78 -3.57 16.48
CA ARG A 229 11.35 -2.22 16.40
C ARG A 229 10.28 -1.17 16.69
N ARG A 230 9.08 -1.34 16.12
CA ARG A 230 7.97 -0.42 16.30
C ARG A 230 7.45 -0.40 17.74
N ALA A 231 7.29 -1.56 18.37
CA ALA A 231 6.88 -1.72 19.76
C ALA A 231 7.85 -1.04 20.75
N SER A 232 9.15 -0.96 20.40
CA SER A 232 10.14 -0.24 21.22
C SER A 232 9.98 1.29 21.18
N VAL A 233 9.25 1.83 20.20
CA VAL A 233 9.03 3.27 20.00
C VAL A 233 7.60 3.67 20.38
N ILE A 234 6.61 2.81 20.10
CA ILE A 234 5.18 3.03 20.37
C ILE A 234 4.61 1.72 20.92
N ALA A 235 4.38 1.65 22.23
CA ALA A 235 3.98 0.42 22.92
C ALA A 235 2.60 -0.13 22.49
N ASP A 236 1.71 0.72 21.99
CA ASP A 236 0.28 0.39 21.81
C ASP A 236 -0.24 0.53 20.37
N CYS A 237 0.62 0.49 19.34
CA CYS A 237 0.15 0.59 17.96
C CYS A 237 -0.21 -0.76 17.34
N ILE A 238 -1.40 -0.86 16.74
CA ILE A 238 -1.82 -1.99 15.90
C ILE A 238 -0.76 -2.22 14.81
N THR A 239 -0.24 -3.45 14.71
CA THR A 239 0.75 -3.76 13.67
C THR A 239 0.08 -3.79 12.29
N PRO A 240 0.81 -3.49 11.20
CA PRO A 240 0.25 -3.59 9.85
C PRO A 240 -0.34 -4.98 9.55
N THR A 241 0.26 -6.05 10.09
CA THR A 241 -0.23 -7.42 9.94
C THR A 241 -1.56 -7.65 10.65
N ASP A 242 -1.72 -7.11 11.86
CA ASP A 242 -2.99 -7.18 12.60
C ASP A 242 -4.07 -6.39 11.87
N ALA A 243 -3.72 -5.20 11.34
CA ALA A 243 -4.62 -4.39 10.54
C ALA A 243 -5.08 -5.13 9.28
N LEU A 244 -4.18 -5.81 8.56
CA LEU A 244 -4.52 -6.61 7.39
C LEU A 244 -5.44 -7.78 7.75
N THR A 245 -5.14 -8.50 8.83
CA THR A 245 -5.95 -9.65 9.31
C THR A 245 -7.35 -9.20 9.71
N LEU A 246 -7.45 -8.04 10.38
CA LEU A 246 -8.70 -7.40 10.71
C LEU A 246 -9.50 -7.05 9.44
N MET A 247 -8.86 -6.43 8.43
CA MET A 247 -9.52 -6.09 7.17
C MET A 247 -10.03 -7.33 6.43
N LEU A 248 -9.23 -8.40 6.34
CA LEU A 248 -9.66 -9.66 5.72
C LEU A 248 -10.90 -10.26 6.40
N THR A 249 -10.90 -10.29 7.73
CA THR A 249 -12.02 -10.83 8.52
C THR A 249 -13.28 -9.97 8.36
N LEU A 250 -13.13 -8.64 8.28
CA LEU A 250 -14.24 -7.73 8.04
C LEU A 250 -14.81 -7.91 6.62
N TYR A 251 -13.96 -8.12 5.62
CA TYR A 251 -14.40 -8.44 4.26
C TYR A 251 -15.22 -9.73 4.23
N ASP A 252 -14.73 -10.80 4.86
CA ASP A 252 -15.46 -12.07 4.99
C ASP A 252 -16.83 -11.85 5.65
N PHE A 253 -16.89 -11.04 6.71
CA PHE A 253 -18.13 -10.68 7.39
C PHE A 253 -19.13 -10.02 6.43
N PHE A 254 -18.71 -8.96 5.71
CA PHE A 254 -19.59 -8.26 4.76
C PHE A 254 -20.04 -9.18 3.62
N ASP A 255 -19.16 -10.04 3.11
CA ASP A 255 -19.51 -11.00 2.05
C ASP A 255 -20.55 -12.04 2.54
N LEU A 256 -20.40 -12.54 3.76
CA LEU A 256 -21.38 -13.45 4.38
C LEU A 256 -22.73 -12.76 4.62
N MET A 257 -22.74 -11.47 4.96
CA MET A 257 -23.96 -10.68 5.04
C MET A 257 -24.66 -10.56 3.68
N HIS A 258 -23.92 -10.26 2.61
CA HIS A 258 -24.49 -10.20 1.26
C HIS A 258 -25.04 -11.54 0.78
N GLN A 259 -24.43 -12.64 1.20
CA GLN A 259 -24.91 -14.00 0.95
C GLN A 259 -26.10 -14.42 1.84
N GLN A 260 -26.61 -13.52 2.69
CA GLN A 260 -27.70 -13.77 3.65
C GLN A 260 -27.39 -14.87 4.67
N ARG A 261 -26.10 -15.14 4.94
CA ARG A 261 -25.63 -16.12 5.92
C ARG A 261 -25.42 -15.44 7.29
N TRP A 262 -26.51 -14.94 7.85
CA TRP A 262 -26.51 -14.05 9.02
C TRP A 262 -25.83 -14.63 10.27
N ALA A 263 -26.08 -15.91 10.59
CA ALA A 263 -25.52 -16.55 11.77
C ALA A 263 -23.99 -16.70 11.67
N THR A 264 -23.49 -17.22 10.53
CA THR A 264 -22.06 -17.35 10.26
C THR A 264 -21.36 -15.99 10.20
N ALA A 265 -22.04 -14.95 9.68
CA ALA A 265 -21.51 -13.59 9.69
C ALA A 265 -21.28 -13.09 11.12
N LEU A 266 -22.25 -13.29 12.03
CA LEU A 266 -22.12 -12.89 13.43
C LEU A 266 -21.00 -13.66 14.16
N GLU A 267 -20.84 -14.97 13.89
CA GLU A 267 -19.73 -15.76 14.43
C GLU A 267 -18.37 -15.18 14.00
N ARG A 268 -18.22 -14.87 12.70
CA ARG A 268 -16.98 -14.28 12.18
C ARG A 268 -16.69 -12.90 12.77
N LEU A 269 -17.72 -12.11 13.03
CA LEU A 269 -17.58 -10.80 13.69
C LEU A 269 -17.23 -10.93 15.18
N ALA A 270 -17.75 -11.96 15.87
CA ALA A 270 -17.44 -12.21 17.28
C ALA A 270 -15.95 -12.54 17.50
N GLU A 271 -15.29 -13.17 16.53
CA GLU A 271 -13.84 -13.43 16.57
C GLU A 271 -12.99 -12.16 16.68
N LEU A 272 -13.47 -11.06 16.09
CA LEU A 272 -12.78 -9.76 16.14
C LEU A 272 -12.86 -9.09 17.51
N ARG A 273 -13.83 -9.48 18.35
CA ARG A 273 -14.11 -8.87 19.67
C ARG A 273 -14.14 -7.34 19.61
N LEU A 274 -14.71 -6.80 18.53
CA LEU A 274 -14.99 -5.37 18.37
C LEU A 274 -16.34 -5.00 18.95
N LEU A 275 -17.27 -5.96 19.04
CA LEU A 275 -18.59 -5.78 19.62
C LEU A 275 -18.74 -6.66 20.86
N PRO A 276 -19.40 -6.15 21.91
CA PRO A 276 -19.63 -6.95 23.12
C PRO A 276 -20.71 -8.00 22.88
N GLU A 277 -20.39 -9.27 23.17
CA GLU A 277 -21.37 -10.36 23.25
C GLU A 277 -21.97 -10.47 24.66
N HIS A 278 -21.19 -10.08 25.69
CA HIS A 278 -21.59 -10.06 27.08
C HIS A 278 -21.29 -8.69 27.73
N GLU A 279 -22.04 -8.34 28.78
CA GLU A 279 -21.86 -7.07 29.51
C GLU A 279 -20.45 -6.93 30.11
N ALA A 280 -19.82 -8.04 30.48
CA ALA A 280 -18.45 -8.06 30.99
C ALA A 280 -17.41 -7.63 29.95
N ASP A 281 -17.69 -7.84 28.66
CA ASP A 281 -16.77 -7.54 27.56
C ASP A 281 -16.83 -6.07 27.11
N LEU A 282 -17.80 -5.31 27.63
CA LEU A 282 -18.10 -3.95 27.20
C LEU A 282 -16.88 -3.04 27.29
N HIS A 283 -16.19 -3.04 28.43
CA HIS A 283 -15.02 -2.19 28.65
C HIS A 283 -13.86 -2.55 27.71
N THR A 284 -13.60 -3.85 27.52
CA THR A 284 -12.56 -4.33 26.62
C THR A 284 -12.85 -3.99 25.17
N CYS A 285 -14.12 -4.08 24.73
CA CYS A 285 -14.52 -3.70 23.37
C CYS A 285 -14.41 -2.18 23.15
N LEU A 286 -14.74 -1.37 24.16
CA LEU A 286 -14.59 0.08 24.10
C LEU A 286 -13.11 0.47 23.96
N GLN A 287 -12.23 -0.14 24.77
CA GLN A 287 -10.79 0.10 24.67
C GLN A 287 -10.24 -0.27 23.29
N ARG A 288 -10.61 -1.43 22.73
CA ARG A 288 -10.17 -1.86 21.40
C ARG A 288 -10.66 -0.95 20.28
N VAL A 289 -11.90 -0.48 20.34
CA VAL A 289 -12.40 0.47 19.34
C VAL A 289 -11.74 1.83 19.50
N GLN A 290 -11.40 2.24 20.73
CA GLN A 290 -10.60 3.43 20.95
C GLN A 290 -9.19 3.29 20.35
N GLU A 291 -8.53 2.15 20.50
CA GLU A 291 -7.24 1.83 19.86
C GLU A 291 -7.34 1.77 18.32
N TYR A 292 -8.45 1.24 17.79
CA TYR A 292 -8.69 1.19 16.35
C TYR A 292 -8.95 2.57 15.75
N THR A 293 -9.75 3.40 16.42
CA THR A 293 -10.17 4.72 15.94
C THR A 293 -9.22 5.85 16.32
N THR A 294 -8.29 5.61 17.26
CA THR A 294 -7.26 6.61 17.58
C THR A 294 -6.34 6.83 16.38
N PRO A 295 -6.11 8.10 16.00
CA PRO A 295 -5.37 8.44 14.79
C PRO A 295 -3.88 8.17 14.97
N PRO A 296 -3.22 7.43 14.06
CA PRO A 296 -1.78 7.60 13.86
C PRO A 296 -1.57 8.69 12.81
N VAL A 297 -1.19 9.92 13.21
CA VAL A 297 -0.61 11.04 12.42
C VAL A 297 -1.36 11.55 11.16
N ASP A 298 -2.10 10.71 10.43
CA ASP A 298 -2.74 10.97 9.14
C ASP A 298 -4.27 11.05 9.30
N GLY A 299 -4.82 12.27 9.29
CA GLY A 299 -6.25 12.53 9.56
C GLY A 299 -7.26 11.84 8.63
N GLN A 300 -6.88 11.51 7.39
CA GLN A 300 -7.75 10.80 6.44
C GLN A 300 -8.05 9.36 6.86
N THR A 301 -7.09 8.69 7.49
CA THR A 301 -7.24 7.28 7.93
C THR A 301 -8.20 7.17 9.11
N ALA A 302 -8.29 8.20 9.96
CA ALA A 302 -9.13 8.20 11.15
C ALA A 302 -10.62 8.30 10.82
N ALA A 303 -10.99 9.21 9.90
CA ALA A 303 -12.37 9.35 9.44
C ALA A 303 -12.89 8.05 8.80
N LEU A 304 -12.05 7.42 7.98
CA LEU A 304 -12.38 6.15 7.33
C LEU A 304 -12.63 5.03 8.35
N ARG A 305 -11.82 4.92 9.40
CA ARG A 305 -12.01 3.91 10.46
C ARG A 305 -13.26 4.16 11.31
N VAL A 306 -13.60 5.43 11.52
CA VAL A 306 -14.88 5.81 12.15
C VAL A 306 -16.04 5.33 11.29
N ASP A 307 -16.00 5.56 9.99
CA ASP A 307 -17.02 5.05 9.07
C ASP A 307 -17.06 3.52 9.04
N HIS A 308 -15.93 2.82 9.08
CA HIS A 308 -15.91 1.36 9.20
C HIS A 308 -16.71 0.89 10.42
N MET A 309 -16.49 1.52 11.58
CA MET A 309 -17.18 1.13 12.80
C MET A 309 -18.68 1.33 12.71
N ARG A 310 -19.14 2.41 12.05
CA ARG A 310 -20.57 2.63 11.78
C ARG A 310 -21.16 1.49 10.94
N HIS A 311 -20.49 1.12 9.85
CA HIS A 311 -20.95 0.04 8.97
C HIS A 311 -20.93 -1.32 9.67
N ILE A 312 -19.94 -1.58 10.53
CA ILE A 312 -19.88 -2.79 11.35
C ILE A 312 -21.09 -2.85 12.30
N LEU A 313 -21.40 -1.76 13.00
CA LEU A 313 -22.55 -1.69 13.91
C LEU A 313 -23.87 -1.94 13.19
N PHE A 314 -24.08 -1.28 12.04
CA PHE A 314 -25.28 -1.46 11.23
C PHE A 314 -25.40 -2.88 10.66
N GLY A 315 -24.31 -3.40 10.10
CA GLY A 315 -24.27 -4.77 9.57
C GLY A 315 -24.57 -5.81 10.64
N ALA A 316 -23.96 -5.67 11.82
CA ALA A 316 -24.19 -6.57 12.94
C ALA A 316 -25.64 -6.52 13.43
N MET A 317 -26.22 -5.32 13.56
CA MET A 317 -27.61 -5.15 13.98
C MET A 317 -28.59 -5.72 12.94
N ALA A 318 -28.31 -5.52 11.65
CA ALA A 318 -29.09 -6.11 10.57
C ALA A 318 -29.02 -7.64 10.57
N CYS A 319 -27.83 -8.23 10.78
CA CYS A 319 -27.67 -9.68 10.93
C CYS A 319 -28.49 -10.22 12.11
N ARG A 320 -28.39 -9.57 13.28
CA ARG A 320 -29.14 -9.99 14.47
C ARG A 320 -30.64 -9.92 14.24
N LEU A 321 -31.13 -8.88 13.57
CA LEU A 321 -32.55 -8.73 13.25
C LEU A 321 -33.02 -9.83 12.31
N ASN A 322 -32.27 -10.09 11.23
CA ASN A 322 -32.62 -11.15 10.28
C ASN A 322 -32.54 -12.55 10.91
N CYS A 323 -31.58 -12.81 11.81
CA CYS A 323 -31.55 -14.01 12.64
C CYS A 323 -32.80 -14.13 13.50
N HIS A 324 -33.22 -13.05 14.18
CA HIS A 324 -34.42 -13.04 15.02
C HIS A 324 -35.69 -13.33 14.21
N VAL A 325 -35.85 -12.69 13.05
CA VAL A 325 -36.98 -12.94 12.14
C VAL A 325 -36.97 -14.38 11.64
N SER A 326 -35.81 -14.92 11.27
CA SER A 326 -35.66 -16.31 10.81
C SER A 326 -36.01 -17.32 11.90
N MET A 327 -35.58 -17.08 13.15
CA MET A 327 -35.94 -17.91 14.31
C MET A 327 -37.44 -17.89 14.55
N ARG A 328 -38.06 -16.70 14.51
CA ARG A 328 -39.51 -16.53 14.68
C ARG A 328 -40.32 -17.29 13.62
N GLN A 329 -39.82 -17.37 12.39
CA GLN A 329 -40.51 -18.04 11.28
C GLN A 329 -40.29 -19.56 11.23
N ARG A 330 -39.08 -20.06 11.55
CA ARG A 330 -38.69 -21.47 11.34
C ARG A 330 -38.74 -22.33 12.60
N SER A 331 -38.36 -21.79 13.77
CA SER A 331 -38.31 -22.53 15.04
C SER A 331 -38.21 -21.55 16.21
N PRO A 332 -39.33 -21.16 16.83
CA PRO A 332 -39.33 -20.19 17.92
C PRO A 332 -38.79 -20.83 19.20
N ASP A 333 -37.48 -20.75 19.42
CA ASP A 333 -36.88 -20.97 20.73
C ASP A 333 -36.88 -19.64 21.52
N PRO A 334 -37.73 -19.50 22.56
CA PRO A 334 -37.83 -18.26 23.32
C PRO A 334 -36.54 -17.91 24.05
N ARG A 335 -35.67 -18.88 24.38
CA ARG A 335 -34.39 -18.61 25.04
C ARG A 335 -33.41 -17.96 24.08
N ALA A 336 -33.20 -18.57 22.92
CA ALA A 336 -32.32 -18.03 21.87
C ALA A 336 -32.82 -16.66 21.36
N MET A 337 -34.14 -16.47 21.23
CA MET A 337 -34.72 -15.19 20.82
C MET A 337 -34.48 -14.10 21.88
N ASN A 338 -34.70 -14.39 23.16
CA ASN A 338 -34.43 -13.45 24.25
C ASN A 338 -32.95 -13.10 24.36
N GLU A 339 -32.06 -14.07 24.18
CA GLU A 339 -30.62 -13.84 24.16
C GLU A 339 -30.22 -12.92 23.01
N ASN A 340 -30.71 -13.16 21.80
CA ASN A 340 -30.42 -12.30 20.65
C ASN A 340 -30.95 -10.87 20.84
N SER A 341 -32.15 -10.71 21.41
CA SER A 341 -32.69 -9.38 21.76
C SER A 341 -31.90 -8.70 22.88
N ARG A 342 -31.35 -9.45 23.84
CA ARG A 342 -30.44 -8.91 24.87
C ARG A 342 -29.14 -8.42 24.25
N LYS A 343 -28.54 -9.18 23.34
CA LYS A 343 -27.32 -8.78 22.63
C LYS A 343 -27.55 -7.55 21.74
N ALA A 344 -28.72 -7.44 21.11
CA ALA A 344 -29.10 -6.25 20.35
C ALA A 344 -29.23 -4.99 21.25
N ARG A 345 -29.79 -5.13 22.47
CA ARG A 345 -29.81 -4.04 23.47
C ARG A 345 -28.41 -3.63 23.89
N LEU A 346 -27.56 -4.61 24.21
CA LEU A 346 -26.16 -4.38 24.58
C LEU A 346 -25.39 -3.62 23.50
N MET A 347 -25.67 -3.87 22.22
CA MET A 347 -25.07 -3.10 21.12
C MET A 347 -25.51 -1.63 21.10
N VAL A 348 -26.75 -1.31 21.47
CA VAL A 348 -27.23 0.08 21.58
C VAL A 348 -26.55 0.77 22.76
N ASP A 349 -26.46 0.10 23.90
CA ASP A 349 -25.78 0.62 25.10
C ASP A 349 -24.29 0.84 24.85
N TYR A 350 -23.66 -0.09 24.11
CA TYR A 350 -22.28 0.03 23.64
C TYR A 350 -22.10 1.22 22.70
N ALA A 351 -22.97 1.33 21.68
CA ALA A 351 -22.91 2.43 20.75
C ALA A 351 -23.05 3.78 21.46
N ALA A 352 -23.85 3.87 22.52
CA ALA A 352 -24.06 5.10 23.31
C ALA A 352 -22.83 5.53 24.13
N GLN A 353 -21.89 4.61 24.37
CA GLN A 353 -20.66 4.86 25.13
C GLN A 353 -19.44 5.13 24.22
N LEU A 354 -19.62 5.09 22.90
CA LEU A 354 -18.55 5.39 21.97
C LEU A 354 -18.19 6.89 22.00
N PRO A 355 -16.95 7.27 21.64
CA PRO A 355 -16.56 8.67 21.49
C PRO A 355 -17.50 9.46 20.57
N GLN A 356 -17.76 10.74 20.89
CA GLN A 356 -18.63 11.62 20.10
C GLN A 356 -18.23 11.77 18.63
N THR A 357 -16.97 11.48 18.29
CA THR A 357 -16.48 11.44 16.90
C THR A 357 -17.12 10.32 16.07
N LEU A 358 -17.61 9.25 16.69
CA LEU A 358 -18.41 8.19 16.08
C LEU A 358 -19.92 8.50 16.10
N HIS A 359 -20.31 9.50 16.90
CA HIS A 359 -21.68 9.98 17.04
C HIS A 359 -21.97 11.14 16.09
N GLN A 360 -22.25 10.83 14.82
CA GLN A 360 -23.34 11.56 14.18
C GLN A 360 -24.62 10.92 14.72
N GLY A 361 -25.50 11.68 15.37
CA GLY A 361 -26.67 11.17 16.11
C GLY A 361 -27.54 10.13 15.36
N ASP A 362 -27.40 10.07 14.04
CA ASP A 362 -28.00 9.09 13.13
C ASP A 362 -27.75 7.63 13.53
N VAL A 363 -26.55 7.26 14.01
CA VAL A 363 -26.21 5.85 14.31
C VAL A 363 -27.08 5.30 15.44
N LEU A 364 -27.21 6.04 16.55
CA LEU A 364 -28.02 5.62 17.69
C LEU A 364 -29.51 5.60 17.35
N VAL A 365 -29.99 6.57 16.57
CA VAL A 365 -31.39 6.64 16.13
C VAL A 365 -31.74 5.44 15.27
N GLU A 366 -30.88 5.07 14.34
CA GLU A 366 -31.10 3.95 13.43
C GLU A 366 -30.97 2.58 14.12
N LEU A 367 -30.00 2.41 15.01
CA LEU A 367 -29.90 1.21 15.85
C LEU A 367 -31.13 1.06 16.76
N SER A 368 -31.59 2.15 17.38
CA SER A 368 -32.80 2.16 18.23
C SER A 368 -34.05 1.83 17.43
N ARG A 369 -34.17 2.37 16.20
CA ARG A 369 -35.28 2.04 15.28
C ARG A 369 -35.31 0.56 14.93
N ASN A 370 -34.15 -0.05 14.71
CA ASN A 370 -34.06 -1.49 14.44
C ASN A 370 -34.31 -2.33 15.70
N LEU A 371 -33.93 -1.83 16.89
CA LEU A 371 -34.20 -2.51 18.17
C LEU A 371 -35.70 -2.66 18.43
N VAL A 372 -36.52 -1.66 18.08
CA VAL A 372 -37.99 -1.73 18.20
C VAL A 372 -38.57 -2.94 17.45
N LYS A 373 -37.94 -3.40 16.36
CA LYS A 373 -38.40 -4.56 15.58
C LYS A 373 -38.16 -5.91 16.25
N PHE A 374 -37.41 -5.95 17.36
CA PHE A 374 -37.18 -7.16 18.17
C PHE A 374 -38.23 -7.35 19.28
N CYS A 375 -39.02 -6.31 19.56
CA CYS A 375 -40.18 -6.36 20.46
C CYS A 375 -41.42 -6.72 19.65
#